data_AF-A0AAV0WIP9-F1
#
_entry.id   AF-A0AAV0WIP9-F1
#
_cell.length_a   1.000
_cell.length_b   1.000
_cell.length_c   1.000
_cell.angle_alpha   90.00
_cell.angle_beta   90.00
_cell.angle_gamma   90.00
#
_symmetry.space_group_name_H-M   'P 1'
#
loop_
_entity.id
_entity.type
_entity.pdbx_description
1 polymer ?
#
loop_
_entity_poly.entity_id
_entity_poly.type
_entity_poly.pdbx_seq_one_letter_code
_entity_poly.pdbx_strand_id
1 'polypeptide(L)'
;MASSIDSFHKLNYDDSKYFIEHYKGLVNMDADALRSEMLVAKNCLTARTKLNFDLEELKLVADFKIYPNVYTFLSLSLTIPISSSTCERSFSAMRKIKNWLRTSMLQDRFSNASVAYIDKDISCSLKNEDILNKFAMSNRRLQL
;
A
#
# COMPACT_ATOMS: atom_id res chain seq x y z
N MET A 1 -11.05 4.74 -9.20
CA MET A 1 -10.07 4.70 -8.09
C MET A 1 -8.83 5.52 -8.43
N ALA A 2 -8.00 5.12 -9.42
CA ALA A 2 -6.76 5.85 -9.76
C ALA A 2 -7.00 7.31 -10.17
N SER A 3 -8.03 7.58 -10.98
CA SER A 3 -8.43 8.96 -11.35
C SER A 3 -8.85 9.81 -10.16
N SER A 4 -9.60 9.23 -9.20
CA SER A 4 -10.03 9.93 -7.99
C SER A 4 -8.87 10.24 -7.04
N ILE A 5 -7.83 9.40 -7.03
CA ILE A 5 -6.60 9.63 -6.27
C ILE A 5 -5.76 10.74 -6.93
N ASP A 6 -5.65 10.75 -8.26
CA ASP A 6 -4.99 11.85 -8.99
C ASP A 6 -5.68 13.19 -8.72
N SER A 7 -7.02 13.19 -8.71
CA SER A 7 -7.80 14.37 -8.31
C SER A 7 -7.60 14.76 -6.84
N PHE A 8 -7.37 13.79 -5.95
CA PHE A 8 -7.03 14.06 -4.55
C PHE A 8 -5.65 14.71 -4.42
N HIS A 9 -4.65 14.27 -5.20
CA HIS A 9 -3.34 14.92 -5.24
C HIS A 9 -3.39 16.36 -5.73
N LYS A 10 -4.42 16.71 -6.52
CA LYS A 10 -4.75 18.10 -6.94
C LYS A 10 -5.63 18.86 -5.94
N LEU A 11 -5.87 18.29 -4.75
CA LEU A 11 -6.73 18.85 -3.71
C LEU A 11 -8.14 19.19 -4.21
N ASN A 12 -8.69 18.41 -5.15
CA ASN A 12 -10.06 18.56 -5.63
C ASN A 12 -11.01 17.59 -4.91
N TYR A 13 -11.93 18.14 -4.11
CA TYR A 13 -12.86 17.34 -3.30
C TYR A 13 -13.93 16.64 -4.14
N ASP A 14 -14.49 17.34 -5.11
CA ASP A 14 -15.65 16.83 -5.85
C ASP A 14 -15.26 15.60 -6.69
N ASP A 15 -14.09 15.62 -7.32
CA ASP A 15 -13.58 14.51 -8.13
C ASP A 15 -12.94 13.38 -7.31
N SER A 16 -12.49 13.67 -6.08
CA SER A 16 -11.88 12.68 -5.17
C SER A 16 -12.90 11.98 -4.27
N LYS A 17 -14.18 12.37 -4.33
CA LYS A 17 -15.26 11.82 -3.49
C LYS A 17 -15.30 10.29 -3.47
N TYR A 18 -15.10 9.63 -4.61
CA TYR A 18 -15.06 8.17 -4.69
C TYR A 18 -13.96 7.55 -3.82
N PHE A 19 -12.77 8.15 -3.78
CA PHE A 19 -11.65 7.69 -2.95
C PHE A 19 -11.93 7.95 -1.46
N ILE A 20 -12.44 9.14 -1.15
CA ILE A 20 -12.75 9.57 0.22
C ILE A 20 -13.82 8.67 0.82
N GLU A 21 -14.95 8.48 0.13
CA GLU A 21 -16.05 7.64 0.61
C GLU A 21 -15.65 6.18 0.78
N HIS A 22 -14.81 5.66 -0.12
CA HIS A 22 -14.34 4.27 -0.05
C HIS A 22 -13.50 4.00 1.20
N TYR A 23 -12.66 4.95 1.62
CA TYR A 23 -11.80 4.78 2.81
C TYR A 23 -12.29 5.51 4.06
N LYS A 24 -13.38 6.29 3.99
CA LYS A 24 -13.94 7.03 5.13
C LYS A 24 -14.18 6.14 6.35
N GLY A 25 -14.74 4.94 6.13
CA GLY A 25 -15.01 3.98 7.20
C GLY A 25 -13.75 3.37 7.83
N LEU A 26 -12.65 3.30 7.07
CA LEU A 26 -11.37 2.78 7.56
C LEU A 26 -10.65 3.79 8.45
N VAL A 27 -10.73 5.08 8.08
CA VAL A 27 -9.98 6.15 8.75
C VAL A 27 -10.83 6.86 9.82
N ASN A 28 -12.12 6.54 9.93
CA ASN A 28 -13.07 7.12 10.88
C ASN A 28 -13.03 8.67 10.88
N MET A 29 -13.08 9.26 9.69
CA MET A 29 -12.95 10.70 9.50
C MET A 29 -14.27 11.38 9.13
N ASP A 30 -14.38 12.64 9.55
CA ASP A 30 -15.43 13.53 9.09
C ASP A 30 -15.11 14.09 7.69
N ALA A 31 -16.09 14.01 6.80
CA ALA A 31 -15.92 14.41 5.41
C ALA A 31 -15.88 15.94 5.26
N ASP A 32 -16.60 16.65 6.12
CA ASP A 32 -16.64 18.11 6.11
C ASP A 32 -15.32 18.69 6.64
N ALA A 33 -14.76 18.12 7.70
CA ALA A 33 -13.43 18.47 8.19
C ALA A 33 -12.34 18.31 7.11
N LEU A 34 -12.34 17.18 6.39
CA LEU A 34 -11.40 16.96 5.28
C LEU A 34 -11.59 17.98 4.15
N ARG A 35 -12.83 18.30 3.81
CA ARG A 35 -13.14 19.30 2.77
C ARG A 35 -12.61 20.68 3.15
N SER A 36 -12.80 21.09 4.39
CA SER A 36 -12.29 22.36 4.92
C SER A 36 -10.76 22.41 4.93
N GLU A 37 -10.10 21.37 5.43
CA GLU A 37 -8.63 21.29 5.41
C GLU A 37 -8.08 21.36 3.99
N MET A 38 -8.69 20.62 3.06
CA MET A 38 -8.24 20.56 1.67
C MET A 38 -8.40 21.90 0.95
N LEU A 39 -9.48 22.65 1.24
CA LEU A 39 -9.68 24.00 0.72
C LEU A 39 -8.60 24.97 1.23
N VAL A 40 -8.31 24.94 2.54
CA VAL A 40 -7.29 25.80 3.15
C VAL A 40 -5.90 25.45 2.61
N ALA A 41 -5.58 24.15 2.54
CA ALA A 41 -4.32 23.66 1.97
C ALA A 41 -4.17 24.12 0.51
N LYS A 42 -5.21 23.97 -0.32
CA LYS A 42 -5.21 24.40 -1.72
C LYS A 42 -4.99 25.90 -1.87
N ASN A 43 -5.62 26.71 -1.03
CA ASN A 43 -5.42 28.16 -1.02
C ASN A 43 -3.99 28.52 -0.61
N CYS A 44 -3.42 27.84 0.41
CA CYS A 44 -2.03 28.02 0.81
C CYS A 44 -1.04 27.65 -0.29
N LEU A 45 -1.26 26.55 -1.03
CA LEU A 45 -0.41 26.16 -2.16
C LEU A 45 -0.55 27.15 -3.32
N THR A 46 -1.77 27.56 -3.67
CA THR A 46 -2.01 28.50 -4.78
C THR A 46 -1.37 29.87 -4.51
N ALA A 47 -1.27 30.28 -3.23
CA ALA A 47 -0.57 31.49 -2.84
C ALA A 47 0.96 31.36 -2.89
N ARG A 48 1.51 30.14 -2.77
CA ARG A 48 2.96 29.86 -2.75
C ARG A 48 3.52 29.49 -4.12
N THR A 49 2.78 28.70 -4.90
CA THR A 49 3.17 28.20 -6.21
C THR A 49 2.03 28.42 -7.21
N LYS A 50 2.35 28.64 -8.49
CA LYS A 50 1.35 28.69 -9.57
C LYS A 50 0.47 27.42 -9.56
N LEU A 51 -0.72 27.51 -10.18
CA LEU A 51 -1.81 26.52 -10.26
C LEU A 51 -1.44 25.02 -10.42
N ASN A 52 -0.22 24.68 -10.82
CA ASN A 52 0.28 23.32 -10.94
C ASN A 52 1.36 23.06 -9.89
N PHE A 53 0.95 22.51 -8.75
CA PHE A 53 1.85 22.00 -7.71
C PHE A 53 2.06 20.50 -7.89
N ASP A 54 3.26 20.03 -7.57
CA ASP A 54 3.62 18.60 -7.62
C ASP A 54 3.45 17.93 -6.24
N LEU A 55 3.48 16.59 -6.22
CA LEU A 55 3.38 15.80 -5.00
C LEU A 55 4.46 16.17 -3.97
N GLU A 56 5.65 16.56 -4.40
CA GLU A 56 6.73 17.01 -3.50
C GLU A 56 6.37 18.32 -2.79
N GLU A 57 5.70 19.25 -3.46
CA GLU A 57 5.24 20.50 -2.84
C GLU A 57 4.09 20.25 -1.87
N LEU A 58 3.21 19.28 -2.19
CA LEU A 58 2.13 18.88 -1.30
C LEU A 58 2.66 18.30 0.01
N LYS A 59 3.73 17.49 -0.04
CA LYS A 59 4.38 16.93 1.16
C LYS A 59 4.94 18.01 2.10
N LEU A 60 5.36 19.16 1.57
CA LEU A 60 5.91 20.26 2.38
C LEU A 60 4.83 21.02 3.17
N VAL A 61 3.58 21.02 2.68
CA VAL A 61 2.47 21.74 3.31
C VAL A 61 1.59 20.83 4.16
N ALA A 62 1.43 19.57 3.75
CA ALA A 62 0.69 18.56 4.48
C ALA A 62 1.49 18.09 5.71
N ASP A 63 1.62 18.94 6.72
CA ASP A 63 2.12 18.53 8.04
C ASP A 63 0.96 17.96 8.86
N PHE A 64 1.20 16.84 9.52
CA PHE A 64 0.20 16.14 10.36
C PHE A 64 -0.37 17.04 11.46
N LYS A 65 0.42 17.99 11.98
CA LYS A 65 -0.01 18.92 13.02
C LYS A 65 -1.04 19.95 12.54
N ILE A 66 -1.00 20.30 11.25
CA ILE A 66 -1.80 21.38 10.68
C ILE A 66 -2.98 20.81 9.88
N TYR A 67 -2.74 19.74 9.13
CA TYR A 67 -3.73 19.07 8.28
C TYR A 67 -3.76 17.56 8.56
N PRO A 68 -4.26 17.14 9.74
CA PRO A 68 -4.24 15.73 10.13
C PRO A 68 -5.00 14.85 9.14
N ASN A 69 -6.15 15.31 8.62
CA ASN A 69 -6.98 14.50 7.73
C ASN A 69 -6.35 14.39 6.34
N VAL A 70 -5.88 15.51 5.78
CA VAL A 70 -5.18 15.51 4.49
C VAL A 70 -3.91 14.66 4.57
N TYR A 71 -3.14 14.75 5.65
CA TYR A 71 -1.91 13.97 5.84
C TYR A 71 -2.18 12.46 5.86
N THR A 72 -3.20 12.02 6.61
CA THR A 72 -3.53 10.59 6.68
C THR A 72 -4.02 10.07 5.35
N PHE A 73 -4.89 10.80 4.64
CA PHE A 73 -5.34 10.39 3.31
C PHE A 73 -4.22 10.43 2.26
N LEU A 74 -3.29 11.38 2.36
CA LEU A 74 -2.12 11.42 1.50
C LEU A 74 -1.22 10.21 1.73
N SER A 75 -0.94 9.88 3.00
CA SER A 75 -0.17 8.70 3.38
C SER A 75 -0.85 7.41 2.92
N LEU A 76 -2.17 7.33 3.06
CA LEU A 76 -2.96 6.21 2.57
C LEU A 76 -2.85 6.08 1.04
N SER A 77 -2.97 7.19 0.31
CA SER A 77 -2.86 7.20 -1.16
C SER A 77 -1.49 6.73 -1.66
N LEU A 78 -0.42 7.02 -0.91
CA LEU A 78 0.96 6.60 -1.23
C LEU A 78 1.23 5.14 -0.84
N THR A 79 0.54 4.64 0.18
CA THR A 79 0.70 3.27 0.67
C THR A 79 -0.06 2.27 -0.20
N ILE A 80 -1.23 2.67 -0.70
CA ILE A 80 -2.05 1.81 -1.55
C ILE A 80 -1.38 1.72 -2.92
N PRO A 81 -1.15 0.52 -3.47
CA PRO A 81 -0.67 0.38 -4.83
C PRO A 81 -1.73 0.90 -5.81
N ILE A 82 -1.46 2.05 -6.44
CA ILE A 82 -2.34 2.64 -7.46
C ILE A 82 -2.23 1.84 -8.77
N SER A 83 -1.12 1.13 -8.99
CA SER A 83 -0.86 0.34 -10.20
C SER A 83 -0.97 -1.17 -9.95
N SER A 84 -1.35 -1.91 -11.01
CA SER A 84 -1.34 -3.38 -11.03
C SER A 84 0.08 -3.97 -11.00
N SER A 85 1.12 -3.16 -11.18
CA SER A 85 2.50 -3.64 -11.38
C SER A 85 3.03 -4.47 -10.21
N THR A 86 2.69 -4.12 -8.97
CA THR A 86 3.09 -4.93 -7.80
C THR A 86 2.39 -6.29 -7.81
N CYS A 87 1.08 -6.32 -8.11
CA CYS A 87 0.33 -7.57 -8.25
C CYS A 87 0.87 -8.42 -9.40
N GLU A 88 1.15 -7.82 -10.57
CA GLU A 88 1.73 -8.50 -11.74
C GLU A 88 3.10 -9.11 -11.42
N ARG A 89 3.95 -8.39 -10.67
CA ARG A 89 5.23 -8.91 -10.19
C ARG A 89 5.01 -10.14 -9.30
N SER A 90 4.07 -10.09 -8.35
CA SER A 90 3.71 -11.21 -7.48
C SER A 90 3.13 -12.40 -8.27
N PHE A 91 2.28 -12.16 -9.27
CA PHE A 91 1.76 -13.21 -10.16
C PHE A 91 2.85 -13.84 -11.03
N SER A 92 3.80 -13.04 -11.53
CA SER A 92 4.97 -13.53 -12.26
C SER A 92 5.84 -14.43 -11.38
N ALA A 93 6.08 -14.03 -10.13
CA ALA A 93 6.76 -14.86 -9.13
C ALA A 93 6.01 -16.18 -8.88
N MET A 94 4.71 -16.11 -8.61
CA MET A 94 3.85 -17.28 -8.44
C MET A 94 3.88 -18.23 -9.64
N ARG A 95 3.88 -17.71 -10.86
CA ARG A 95 3.99 -18.49 -12.11
C ARG A 95 5.31 -19.25 -12.22
N LYS A 96 6.41 -18.71 -11.69
CA LYS A 96 7.71 -19.41 -11.63
C LYS A 96 7.69 -20.56 -10.63
N ILE A 97 6.99 -20.40 -9.50
CA ILE A 97 6.90 -21.40 -8.44
C ILE A 97 5.99 -22.56 -8.85
N LYS A 98 4.82 -22.24 -9.40
CA LYS A 98 3.83 -23.19 -9.93
C LYS A 98 3.94 -23.26 -11.45
N ASN A 99 4.85 -24.13 -11.89
CA ASN A 99 5.07 -24.42 -13.31
C ASN A 99 4.44 -25.77 -13.70
N TRP A 100 4.42 -26.09 -14.99
CA TRP A 100 3.81 -27.30 -15.55
C TRP A 100 4.36 -28.62 -15.01
N LEU A 101 5.58 -28.62 -14.47
CA LEU A 101 6.20 -29.82 -13.88
C LEU A 101 5.82 -30.01 -12.40
N ARG A 102 5.27 -28.99 -11.74
CA ARG A 102 4.95 -28.97 -10.30
C ARG A 102 3.44 -28.94 -10.04
N THR A 103 2.68 -29.76 -10.77
CA THR A 103 1.21 -29.79 -10.71
C THR A 103 0.67 -30.42 -9.43
N SER A 104 1.45 -31.25 -8.73
CA SER A 104 1.04 -31.93 -7.48
C SER A 104 1.22 -31.10 -6.20
N MET A 105 1.66 -29.84 -6.30
CA MET A 105 1.90 -28.98 -5.13
C MET A 105 0.57 -28.59 -4.46
N LEU A 106 0.43 -28.91 -3.17
CA LEU A 106 -0.71 -28.47 -2.33
C LEU A 106 -0.77 -26.95 -2.21
N GLN A 107 -1.99 -26.43 -2.01
CA GLN A 107 -2.24 -24.99 -1.95
C GLN A 107 -1.49 -24.30 -0.80
N ASP A 108 -1.44 -24.91 0.38
CA ASP A 108 -0.73 -24.35 1.55
C ASP A 108 0.76 -24.22 1.27
N ARG A 109 1.36 -25.26 0.69
CA ARG A 109 2.78 -25.24 0.29
C ARG A 109 3.04 -24.18 -0.77
N PHE A 110 2.16 -24.06 -1.76
CA PHE A 110 2.27 -23.05 -2.81
C PHE A 110 2.19 -21.62 -2.24
N SER A 111 1.24 -21.36 -1.36
CA SER A 111 1.07 -20.06 -0.70
C SER A 111 2.31 -19.70 0.12
N ASN A 112 2.76 -20.59 1.00
CA ASN A 112 3.94 -20.38 1.84
C ASN A 112 5.21 -20.16 1.02
N ALA A 113 5.42 -20.93 -0.05
CA ALA A 113 6.56 -20.76 -0.94
C ALA A 113 6.49 -19.45 -1.73
N SER A 114 5.29 -18.99 -2.09
CA SER A 114 5.08 -17.73 -2.79
C SER A 114 5.41 -16.54 -1.94
N VAL A 115 4.98 -16.53 -0.67
CA VAL A 115 5.34 -15.49 0.30
C VAL A 115 6.85 -15.41 0.48
N ALA A 116 7.52 -16.55 0.74
CA ALA A 116 8.97 -16.60 0.92
C ALA A 116 9.75 -16.10 -0.32
N TYR A 117 9.23 -16.34 -1.53
CA TYR A 117 9.88 -15.92 -2.76
C TYR A 117 9.63 -14.44 -3.10
N ILE A 118 8.42 -13.93 -2.86
CA ILE A 118 8.07 -12.52 -3.05
C ILE A 118 8.89 -11.68 -2.07
N ASP A 119 8.91 -12.07 -0.81
CA ASP A 119 9.67 -11.43 0.27
C ASP A 119 11.06 -12.06 0.43
N LYS A 120 11.72 -12.35 -0.70
CA LYS A 120 13.05 -12.99 -0.70
C LYS A 120 14.10 -12.15 0.04
N ASP A 121 13.97 -10.83 0.04
CA ASP A 121 14.97 -9.95 0.67
C ASP A 121 14.91 -10.10 2.20
N ILE A 122 13.70 -10.22 2.74
CA ILE A 122 13.46 -10.54 4.15
C ILE A 122 13.87 -11.98 4.44
N SER A 123 13.51 -12.93 3.56
CA SER A 123 13.85 -14.34 3.73
C SER A 123 15.37 -14.60 3.70
N CYS A 124 16.12 -13.85 2.89
CA CYS A 124 17.58 -13.90 2.85
C CYS A 124 18.25 -13.27 4.09
N SER A 125 17.53 -12.38 4.79
CA SER A 125 18.02 -11.79 6.05
C SER A 125 17.88 -12.73 7.25
N LEU A 126 17.08 -13.79 7.12
CA LEU A 126 16.91 -14.80 8.18
C LEU A 126 18.18 -15.64 8.36
N LYS A 127 18.59 -15.86 9.61
CA LYS A 127 19.70 -16.76 9.94
C LYS A 127 19.25 -18.21 9.83
N ASN A 128 20.06 -19.02 9.15
CA ASN A 128 19.80 -20.47 9.02
C ASN A 128 19.73 -21.19 10.37
N GLU A 129 20.46 -20.72 11.38
CA GLU A 129 20.43 -21.28 12.73
C GLU A 129 19.05 -21.14 13.38
N ASP A 130 18.38 -19.99 13.19
CA ASP A 130 17.04 -19.75 13.73
C ASP A 130 16.01 -20.66 13.05
N ILE A 131 16.14 -20.86 11.74
CA ILE A 131 15.30 -21.78 10.96
C ILE A 131 15.49 -23.22 11.47
N LEU A 132 16.73 -23.64 11.65
CA LEU A 132 17.06 -25.00 12.11
C LEU A 132 16.54 -25.26 13.52
N ASN A 133 16.75 -24.32 14.43
CA ASN A 133 16.26 -24.41 15.81
C ASN A 133 14.73 -24.48 15.84
N LYS A 134 14.05 -23.62 15.06
CA LYS A 134 12.58 -23.64 14.97
C LYS A 134 12.06 -24.95 14.40
N PHE A 135 12.72 -25.48 13.35
CA PHE A 135 12.39 -26.76 12.75
C PHE A 135 12.60 -27.93 13.73
N ALA A 136 13.67 -27.90 14.52
CA ALA A 136 13.96 -28.92 15.54
C ALA A 136 12.93 -28.95 16.68
N MET A 137 12.32 -27.80 17.02
CA MET A 137 11.27 -27.69 18.03
C MET A 137 9.90 -28.19 17.54
N SER A 138 9.67 -28.29 16.22
CA SER A 138 8.41 -28.81 15.65
C SER A 138 8.33 -30.34 15.73
N ASN A 139 7.12 -30.87 15.94
CA ASN A 139 6.87 -32.31 16.03
C ASN A 139 7.34 -33.05 14.76
N ARG A 140 8.30 -33.97 14.95
CA ARG A 140 9.03 -34.75 13.92
C ARG A 140 8.20 -35.73 13.08
N ARG A 141 6.87 -35.65 13.09
CA ARG A 141 6.04 -36.53 12.28
C ARG A 141 5.87 -35.92 10.89
N LEU A 142 6.75 -36.32 9.97
CA LEU A 142 6.39 -36.33 8.55
C LEU A 142 5.19 -37.28 8.41
N GLN A 143 3.99 -36.73 8.29
CA GLN A 143 2.84 -37.49 7.81
C GLN A 143 3.10 -37.75 6.33
N LEU A 144 3.75 -38.89 6.06
CA LEU A 144 3.91 -39.50 4.74
C LEU A 144 2.55 -39.97 4.23
#